data_AF-A0A3A8KD63-F1
#
_entry.id   AF-A0A3A8KD63-F1
#
_cell.length_a   1.000
_cell.length_b   1.000
_cell.length_c   1.000
_cell.angle_alpha   90.00
_cell.angle_beta   90.00
_cell.angle_gamma   90.00
#
_symmetry.space_group_name_H-M   'P 1'
#
loop_
_entity.id
_entity.type
_entity.pdbx_description
1 polymer ?
#
loop_
_entity_poly.entity_id
_entity_poly.type
_entity_poly.pdbx_seq_one_letter_code
_entity_poly.pdbx_strand_id
1 'polypeptide(L)'
;MSNHRAMSVRGWVCLSLVVVLGGCDFGGGPDEPVLPDTPPEAPREVVAQPGDASALVTWKPPPSDGGQPLMYYVVRCVPECGGALVTAPDTQATILGLNNGFTYVFKVAAVNAMGEGATSVETGLVTPRAGMSIPNPTVPGQPRSVVPTAGNGQAYVSWLTPASYGGRPLSYFKVMAEPGGATVTVNAPVSGALIPGLTNGTAYTFSVCAANDLGEGPCVRTSAPVTPRPGGAPASWVMGYWVGYQRDLYPVNSVDMALLTHVVVGRIRPRIDGTLYTDFDVSAAEGPVLAKALAQRAHQAGKKALLMLGGMGEYDGFKAATETVEKRRNFVRNIITVMRELEFDGVDVDWEPILLPQDGPPLLALLDDLRAADENILITVPVGWVNSNFTLGKKDADFHRELAARVDQMNVMAYKMSGHWGQWDSWHSSALFAESPGHPSSVSSSVEAFIKAGVPPQRIGVGIGFFGTCWKGVTEPRTPLDGLQYVREEQSDNAMSYANIQSLYYSPEAYRWDAQAKVPYLSFPTAFGPQACNYISYEDIPSVTEKGRWAREKGLGGGIIWTINQGHFPKAPEGQQDPLMQAVRTAFLQP
;
A
#
# COMPACT_ATOMS: atom_id res chain seq x y z
N MET A 1 43.64 -5.64 -65.46
CA MET A 1 43.51 -4.25 -65.01
C MET A 1 42.04 -3.86 -65.10
N SER A 2 41.29 -4.07 -64.02
CA SER A 2 39.89 -3.68 -63.87
C SER A 2 39.76 -2.99 -62.52
N ASN A 3 39.33 -1.73 -62.52
CA ASN A 3 39.33 -0.88 -61.34
C ASN A 3 38.24 -1.26 -60.33
N HIS A 4 38.64 -1.33 -59.07
CA HIS A 4 37.82 -1.58 -57.90
C HIS A 4 36.76 -0.48 -57.68
N ARG A 5 35.50 -0.89 -57.48
CA ARG A 5 34.44 -0.09 -56.86
C ARG A 5 34.44 -0.33 -55.36
N ALA A 6 34.49 0.75 -54.58
CA ALA A 6 34.23 0.76 -53.15
C ALA A 6 32.73 0.58 -52.89
N MET A 7 32.38 -0.40 -52.04
CA MET A 7 31.04 -0.56 -51.45
C MET A 7 31.02 0.17 -50.09
N SER A 8 30.12 1.13 -49.96
CA SER A 8 29.73 1.75 -48.69
C SER A 8 28.58 0.93 -48.09
N VAL A 9 28.77 0.45 -46.86
CA VAL A 9 27.73 -0.21 -46.05
C VAL A 9 27.07 0.87 -45.19
N ARG A 10 25.82 1.22 -45.52
CA ARG A 10 24.94 2.03 -44.65
C ARG A 10 24.07 1.10 -43.80
N GLY A 11 24.18 1.24 -42.49
CA GLY A 11 23.31 0.58 -41.51
C GLY A 11 21.86 1.09 -41.61
N TRP A 12 20.91 0.17 -41.43
CA TRP A 12 19.49 0.44 -41.41
C TRP A 12 19.05 0.75 -39.96
N VAL A 13 18.49 1.94 -39.76
CA VAL A 13 17.69 2.31 -38.59
C VAL A 13 16.23 2.22 -39.02
N CYS A 14 15.46 1.30 -38.44
CA CYS A 14 14.01 1.26 -38.61
C CYS A 14 13.35 2.23 -37.63
N LEU A 15 13.00 3.42 -38.12
CA LEU A 15 11.91 4.23 -37.58
C LEU A 15 10.59 3.61 -38.07
N SER A 16 9.64 3.35 -37.18
CA SER A 16 8.26 3.09 -37.57
C SER A 16 7.32 3.97 -36.75
N LEU A 17 7.01 5.11 -37.37
CA LEU A 17 5.84 5.94 -37.12
C LEU A 17 4.65 5.24 -37.78
N VAL A 18 3.60 4.92 -37.04
CA VAL A 18 2.28 4.56 -37.61
C VAL A 18 1.23 5.50 -37.05
N VAL A 19 0.65 6.24 -37.98
CA VAL A 19 -0.51 7.12 -37.88
C VAL A 19 -1.77 6.29 -37.67
N VAL A 20 -2.67 6.72 -36.78
CA VAL A 20 -4.11 6.39 -36.86
C VAL A 20 -4.90 7.70 -36.81
N LEU A 21 -5.68 7.92 -37.86
CA LEU A 21 -6.63 9.02 -38.06
C LEU A 21 -7.98 8.69 -37.41
N GLY A 22 -8.71 9.74 -36.99
CA GLY A 22 -10.18 9.73 -36.93
C GLY A 22 -10.76 10.20 -35.61
N GLY A 23 -11.00 11.50 -35.49
CA GLY A 23 -11.63 12.12 -34.34
C GLY A 23 -13.14 11.93 -34.26
N CYS A 24 -13.67 12.17 -33.06
CA CYS A 24 -14.96 12.83 -32.86
C CYS A 24 -14.71 14.00 -31.92
N ASP A 25 -14.81 15.20 -32.49
CA ASP A 25 -15.02 16.46 -31.77
C ASP A 25 -16.35 16.37 -31.03
N PHE A 26 -16.31 16.51 -29.72
CA PHE A 26 -17.43 16.95 -28.90
C PHE A 26 -16.93 18.04 -27.95
N GLY A 27 -16.92 19.27 -28.47
CA GLY A 27 -17.24 20.46 -27.68
C GLY A 27 -16.22 20.83 -26.62
N GLY A 28 -15.19 21.56 -27.05
CA GLY A 28 -14.43 22.42 -26.16
C GLY A 28 -15.35 23.41 -25.44
N GLY A 29 -15.63 23.13 -24.17
CA GLY A 29 -15.64 24.20 -23.18
C GLY A 29 -14.20 24.65 -22.96
N PRO A 30 -13.93 25.92 -22.59
CA PRO A 30 -12.58 26.35 -22.27
C PRO A 30 -12.03 25.43 -21.17
N ASP A 31 -10.83 24.87 -21.38
CA ASP A 31 -10.05 24.23 -20.33
C ASP A 31 -9.95 25.25 -19.19
N GLU A 32 -10.69 25.03 -18.10
CA GLU A 32 -10.47 25.78 -16.89
C GLU A 32 -9.02 25.51 -16.46
N PRO A 33 -8.20 26.55 -16.23
CA PRO A 33 -6.85 26.35 -15.77
C PRO A 33 -6.90 25.51 -14.49
N VAL A 34 -6.21 24.36 -14.49
CA VAL A 34 -6.04 23.55 -13.28
C VAL A 34 -5.29 24.43 -12.28
N LEU A 35 -6.02 24.97 -11.31
CA LEU A 35 -5.45 25.80 -10.26
C LEU A 35 -4.42 24.96 -9.48
N PRO A 36 -3.27 25.55 -9.11
CA PRO A 36 -2.30 24.84 -8.28
C PRO A 36 -2.96 24.41 -6.96
N ASP A 37 -2.59 23.23 -6.44
CA ASP A 37 -3.07 22.78 -5.15
C ASP A 37 -2.68 23.79 -4.07
N THR A 38 -3.65 24.16 -3.24
CA THR A 38 -3.47 25.12 -2.15
C THR A 38 -3.94 24.51 -0.83
N PRO A 39 -3.53 25.06 0.32
CA PRO A 39 -4.19 24.75 1.58
C PRO A 39 -5.71 25.01 1.47
N PRO A 40 -6.56 24.30 2.24
CA PRO A 40 -8.01 24.40 2.08
C PRO A 40 -8.56 25.81 2.37
N GLU A 41 -9.75 26.08 1.85
CA GLU A 41 -10.52 27.24 2.30
C GLU A 41 -10.99 27.07 3.76
N ALA A 42 -11.57 28.15 4.31
CA ALA A 42 -12.07 28.14 5.67
C ALA A 42 -13.35 27.30 5.82
N PRO A 43 -13.44 26.44 6.85
CA PRO A 43 -14.69 25.80 7.26
C PRO A 43 -15.83 26.81 7.48
N ARG A 44 -17.05 26.40 7.18
CA ARG A 44 -18.24 27.28 7.21
C ARG A 44 -19.17 26.94 8.35
N GLU A 45 -20.07 27.88 8.66
CA GLU A 45 -21.15 27.69 9.64
C GLU A 45 -20.64 27.13 10.97
N VAL A 46 -19.50 27.63 11.43
CA VAL A 46 -18.92 27.23 12.70
C VAL A 46 -19.79 27.80 13.82
N VAL A 47 -20.36 26.90 14.62
CA VAL A 47 -21.17 27.25 15.78
C VAL A 47 -20.67 26.49 16.99
N ALA A 48 -20.80 27.10 18.15
CA ALA A 48 -20.41 26.48 19.41
C ALA A 48 -21.51 26.65 20.45
N GLN A 49 -21.79 25.57 21.18
CA GLN A 49 -22.79 25.53 22.24
C GLN A 49 -22.10 25.25 23.59
N PRO A 50 -22.33 26.07 24.63
CA PRO A 50 -21.69 25.90 25.92
C PRO A 50 -22.25 24.70 26.70
N GLY A 51 -21.37 23.98 27.39
CA GLY A 51 -21.69 22.99 28.41
C GLY A 51 -20.97 23.27 29.73
N ASP A 52 -20.98 22.31 30.65
CA ASP A 52 -20.21 22.37 31.89
C ASP A 52 -18.74 22.09 31.59
N ALA A 53 -17.87 23.06 31.86
CA ALA A 53 -16.44 23.03 31.57
C ALA A 53 -16.11 22.58 30.14
N SER A 54 -17.02 22.82 29.19
CA SER A 54 -16.94 22.29 27.84
C SER A 54 -17.73 23.12 26.82
N ALA A 55 -17.47 22.90 25.54
CA ALA A 55 -18.27 23.42 24.44
C ALA A 55 -18.34 22.41 23.29
N LEU A 56 -19.53 22.20 22.72
CA LEU A 56 -19.70 21.45 21.47
C LEU A 56 -19.52 22.41 20.30
N VAL A 57 -18.51 22.17 19.47
CA VAL A 57 -18.23 22.93 18.25
C VAL A 57 -18.64 22.09 17.05
N THR A 58 -19.45 22.65 16.15
CA THR A 58 -19.86 22.02 14.89
C THR A 58 -19.59 22.96 13.72
N TRP A 59 -19.31 22.40 12.55
CA TRP A 59 -19.04 23.16 11.33
C TRP A 59 -19.52 22.40 10.08
N LYS A 60 -19.48 23.09 8.94
CA LYS A 60 -19.55 22.50 7.60
C LYS A 60 -18.16 22.51 6.96
N PRO A 61 -17.87 21.53 6.08
CA PRO A 61 -16.62 21.52 5.32
C PRO A 61 -16.42 22.82 4.52
N PRO A 62 -15.16 23.19 4.22
CA PRO A 62 -14.86 24.31 3.35
C PRO A 62 -15.48 24.12 1.96
N PRO A 63 -15.80 25.21 1.23
CA PRO A 63 -16.28 25.12 -0.17
C PRO A 63 -15.29 24.44 -1.10
N SER A 64 -13.99 24.65 -0.86
CA SER A 64 -12.89 24.02 -1.58
C SER A 64 -11.88 23.42 -0.60
N ASP A 65 -11.45 22.20 -0.88
CA ASP A 65 -10.34 21.55 -0.17
C ASP A 65 -8.98 21.92 -0.76
N GLY A 66 -8.93 22.87 -1.70
CA GLY A 66 -7.70 23.33 -2.32
C GLY A 66 -7.09 22.32 -3.29
N GLY A 67 -7.87 21.36 -3.80
CA GLY A 67 -7.42 20.35 -4.76
C GLY A 67 -6.89 19.06 -4.14
N GLN A 68 -6.67 19.06 -2.81
CA GLN A 68 -6.21 17.90 -2.04
C GLN A 68 -7.22 17.52 -0.94
N PRO A 69 -7.51 16.22 -0.72
CA PRO A 69 -8.47 15.80 0.30
C PRO A 69 -8.11 16.31 1.69
N LEU A 70 -9.14 16.70 2.43
CA LEU A 70 -8.99 17.05 3.84
C LEU A 70 -8.54 15.82 4.64
N MET A 71 -7.51 16.00 5.46
CA MET A 71 -6.97 15.00 6.39
C MET A 71 -7.64 15.14 7.75
N TYR A 72 -7.67 16.36 8.30
CA TYR A 72 -8.27 16.67 9.59
C TYR A 72 -8.63 18.16 9.69
N TYR A 73 -9.35 18.51 10.74
CA TYR A 73 -9.66 19.88 11.15
C TYR A 73 -8.94 20.20 12.45
N VAL A 74 -8.54 21.46 12.60
CA VAL A 74 -7.96 22.01 13.83
C VAL A 74 -8.93 22.99 14.45
N VAL A 75 -9.42 22.68 15.65
CA VAL A 75 -10.28 23.56 16.45
C VAL A 75 -9.43 24.30 17.47
N ARG A 76 -9.49 25.63 17.45
CA ARG A 76 -8.81 26.53 18.40
C ARG A 76 -9.81 27.46 19.07
N CYS A 77 -9.37 28.09 20.15
CA CYS A 77 -10.20 28.89 21.04
C CYS A 77 -9.43 30.10 21.58
N VAL A 78 -10.16 31.18 21.86
CA VAL A 78 -9.65 32.38 22.53
C VAL A 78 -10.59 32.71 23.72
N PRO A 79 -10.09 32.87 24.96
CA PRO A 79 -8.72 32.59 25.43
C PRO A 79 -8.27 31.17 25.11
N GLU A 80 -6.95 30.95 25.03
CA GLU A 80 -6.37 29.66 24.66
C GLU A 80 -6.88 28.53 25.56
N CYS A 81 -7.17 27.39 24.95
CA CYS A 81 -7.69 26.18 25.59
C CYS A 81 -7.15 24.95 24.83
N GLY A 82 -7.49 23.73 25.29
CA GLY A 82 -6.96 22.49 24.73
C GLY A 82 -7.26 22.23 23.24
N GLY A 83 -8.29 22.87 22.66
CA GLY A 83 -8.66 22.69 21.26
C GLY A 83 -9.06 21.25 20.90
N ALA A 84 -9.04 20.92 19.60
CA ALA A 84 -9.22 19.55 19.11
C ALA A 84 -8.62 19.35 17.71
N LEU A 85 -8.16 18.12 17.43
CA LEU A 85 -7.86 17.63 16.08
C LEU A 85 -8.92 16.59 15.69
N VAL A 86 -9.52 16.76 14.52
CA VAL A 86 -10.71 15.99 14.11
C VAL A 86 -10.51 15.45 12.72
N THR A 87 -10.36 14.14 12.59
CA THR A 87 -10.13 13.48 11.31
C THR A 87 -11.29 13.73 10.34
N ALA A 88 -10.98 14.14 9.11
CA ALA A 88 -12.00 14.29 8.08
C ALA A 88 -12.59 12.92 7.71
N PRO A 89 -13.89 12.82 7.34
CA PRO A 89 -14.81 13.91 7.05
C PRO A 89 -15.65 14.38 8.25
N ASP A 90 -15.24 14.10 9.49
CA ASP A 90 -16.03 14.47 10.67
C ASP A 90 -16.01 15.99 10.91
N THR A 91 -17.16 16.57 11.25
CA THR A 91 -17.32 18.04 11.37
C THR A 91 -17.89 18.51 12.71
N GLN A 92 -17.57 17.78 13.77
CA GLN A 92 -17.93 18.16 15.13
C GLN A 92 -16.88 17.71 16.15
N ALA A 93 -16.74 18.47 17.23
CA ALA A 93 -15.90 18.12 18.38
C ALA A 93 -16.47 18.69 19.67
N THR A 94 -16.27 17.98 20.79
CA THR A 94 -16.50 18.56 22.12
C THR A 94 -15.17 18.96 22.72
N ILE A 95 -15.00 20.25 23.00
CA ILE A 95 -13.82 20.82 23.65
C ILE A 95 -14.04 20.73 25.16
N LEU A 96 -13.13 20.05 25.86
CA LEU A 96 -13.20 19.81 27.30
C LEU A 96 -12.20 20.69 28.06
N GLY A 97 -12.37 20.82 29.37
CA GLY A 97 -11.43 21.52 30.25
C GLY A 97 -11.52 23.04 30.16
N LEU A 98 -12.66 23.58 29.73
CA LEU A 98 -12.91 25.02 29.74
C LEU A 98 -13.21 25.51 31.16
N ASN A 99 -12.84 26.76 31.47
CA ASN A 99 -13.15 27.35 32.76
C ASN A 99 -14.58 27.88 32.77
N ASN A 100 -15.40 27.38 33.68
CA ASN A 100 -16.74 27.92 33.89
C ASN A 100 -16.69 29.40 34.27
N GLY A 101 -17.57 30.21 33.68
CA GLY A 101 -17.62 31.65 33.86
C GLY A 101 -16.69 32.45 32.93
N PHE A 102 -15.79 31.79 32.20
CA PHE A 102 -14.95 32.44 31.18
C PHE A 102 -15.64 32.36 29.82
N THR A 103 -15.52 33.42 29.03
CA THR A 103 -16.10 33.48 27.69
C THR A 103 -15.05 33.14 26.65
N TYR A 104 -15.40 32.24 25.74
CA TYR A 104 -14.57 31.75 24.66
C TYR A 104 -15.20 32.06 23.30
N VAL A 105 -14.35 32.16 22.28
CA VAL A 105 -14.73 32.07 20.86
C VAL A 105 -13.93 30.94 20.23
N PHE A 106 -14.53 30.22 19.28
CA PHE A 106 -13.88 29.09 18.62
C PHE A 106 -13.65 29.37 17.14
N LYS A 107 -12.61 28.74 16.61
CA LYS A 107 -12.17 28.82 15.22
C LYS A 107 -11.83 27.42 14.72
N VAL A 108 -12.15 27.12 13.46
CA VAL A 108 -11.81 25.84 12.84
C VAL A 108 -11.03 26.09 11.56
N ALA A 109 -9.92 25.37 11.36
CA ALA A 109 -9.20 25.33 10.10
C ALA A 109 -9.24 23.90 9.54
N ALA A 110 -9.32 23.75 8.23
CA ALA A 110 -9.19 22.45 7.58
C ALA A 110 -7.74 22.24 7.14
N VAL A 111 -7.27 20.99 7.16
CA VAL A 111 -5.89 20.63 6.78
C VAL A 111 -5.93 19.60 5.67
N ASN A 112 -5.19 19.85 4.60
CA ASN A 112 -4.90 18.87 3.55
C ASN A 112 -3.38 18.64 3.49
N ALA A 113 -2.92 17.90 2.48
CA ALA A 113 -1.50 17.64 2.26
C ALA A 113 -0.64 18.91 2.01
N MET A 114 -1.25 20.00 1.54
CA MET A 114 -0.58 21.30 1.34
C MET A 114 -0.44 22.11 2.63
N GLY A 115 -1.06 21.63 3.73
CA GLY A 115 -0.97 22.21 5.05
C GLY A 115 -2.31 22.74 5.56
N GLU A 116 -2.23 23.53 6.63
CA GLU A 116 -3.40 24.10 7.26
C GLU A 116 -3.94 25.29 6.44
N GLY A 117 -5.23 25.23 6.15
CA GLY A 117 -5.97 26.23 5.39
C GLY A 117 -6.36 27.47 6.19
N ALA A 118 -7.14 28.34 5.54
CA ALA A 118 -7.66 29.52 6.21
C ALA A 118 -8.54 29.15 7.41
N THR A 119 -8.48 29.94 8.47
CA THR A 119 -9.30 29.73 9.65
C THR A 119 -10.71 30.31 9.46
N SER A 120 -11.72 29.63 9.99
CA SER A 120 -13.10 30.10 9.99
C SER A 120 -13.28 31.45 10.68
N VAL A 121 -14.43 32.08 10.39
CA VAL A 121 -14.97 33.14 11.26
C VAL A 121 -15.14 32.57 12.67
N GLU A 122 -14.89 33.42 13.67
CA GLU A 122 -15.13 33.08 15.08
C GLU A 122 -16.60 32.73 15.32
N THR A 123 -16.83 31.75 16.18
CA THR A 123 -18.17 31.56 16.74
C THR A 123 -18.63 32.80 17.50
N GLY A 124 -19.93 32.88 17.82
CA GLY A 124 -20.40 33.77 18.87
C GLY A 124 -19.72 33.50 20.22
N LEU A 125 -19.89 34.41 21.18
CA LEU A 125 -19.38 34.28 22.54
C LEU A 125 -20.00 33.06 23.24
N VAL A 126 -19.17 32.18 23.77
CA VAL A 126 -19.55 30.94 24.47
C VAL A 126 -19.05 31.00 25.91
N THR A 127 -19.95 31.03 26.88
CA THR A 127 -19.58 31.02 28.31
C THR A 127 -20.04 29.72 28.96
N PRO A 128 -19.17 28.72 29.13
CA PRO A 128 -19.43 27.52 29.94
C PRO A 128 -19.85 27.89 31.36
N ARG A 129 -20.76 27.14 31.94
CA ARG A 129 -21.18 27.32 33.35
C ARG A 129 -21.39 25.96 34.01
N ALA A 130 -21.12 25.91 35.31
CA ALA A 130 -21.36 24.71 36.10
C ALA A 130 -22.84 24.30 36.00
N GLY A 131 -23.10 23.02 35.77
CA GLY A 131 -24.44 22.48 35.59
C GLY A 131 -25.12 22.83 34.25
N MET A 132 -24.45 23.53 33.34
CA MET A 132 -24.95 23.74 31.99
C MET A 132 -24.83 22.45 31.18
N SER A 133 -25.93 21.98 30.61
CA SER A 133 -25.90 20.91 29.61
C SER A 133 -26.34 21.46 28.27
N ILE A 134 -25.83 20.88 27.19
CA ILE A 134 -26.43 21.05 25.87
C ILE A 134 -27.94 20.72 25.97
N PRO A 135 -28.85 21.54 25.41
CA PRO A 135 -30.29 21.30 25.51
C PRO A 135 -30.66 19.94 24.90
N ASN A 136 -31.40 19.12 25.65
CA ASN A 136 -31.87 17.79 25.24
C ASN A 136 -30.76 16.89 24.66
N PRO A 137 -29.71 16.58 25.44
CA PRO A 137 -28.65 15.71 24.94
C PRO A 137 -29.22 14.30 24.73
N THR A 138 -28.73 13.62 23.71
CA THR A 138 -29.15 12.27 23.35
C THR A 138 -27.95 11.34 23.32
N VAL A 139 -28.21 10.04 23.21
CA VAL A 139 -27.17 9.10 22.77
C VAL A 139 -26.70 9.47 21.34
N PRO A 140 -25.51 9.03 20.90
CA PRO A 140 -25.00 9.33 19.56
C PRO A 140 -25.89 8.72 18.48
N GLY A 141 -25.77 9.21 17.24
CA GLY A 141 -26.34 8.53 16.08
C GLY A 141 -25.59 7.22 15.75
N GLN A 142 -26.05 6.53 14.70
CA GLN A 142 -25.36 5.34 14.21
C GLN A 142 -24.00 5.70 13.57
N PRO A 143 -22.96 4.84 13.73
CA PRO A 143 -21.74 4.93 12.94
C PRO A 143 -22.03 4.89 11.43
N ARG A 144 -21.11 5.41 10.62
CA ARG A 144 -21.24 5.45 9.16
C ARG A 144 -20.19 4.53 8.52
N SER A 145 -20.43 4.12 7.27
CA SER A 145 -19.45 3.38 6.44
C SER A 145 -18.76 2.20 7.15
N VAL A 146 -19.54 1.29 7.75
CA VAL A 146 -18.97 0.11 8.42
C VAL A 146 -18.51 -0.93 7.41
N VAL A 147 -17.24 -1.30 7.46
CA VAL A 147 -16.60 -2.23 6.51
C VAL A 147 -15.88 -3.35 7.28
N PRO A 148 -16.36 -4.60 7.22
CA PRO A 148 -15.66 -5.75 7.78
C PRO A 148 -14.68 -6.37 6.78
N THR A 149 -13.52 -6.79 7.26
CA THR A 149 -12.49 -7.51 6.50
C THR A 149 -12.17 -8.82 7.22
N ALA A 150 -12.46 -9.95 6.59
CA ALA A 150 -12.18 -11.26 7.15
C ALA A 150 -10.66 -11.52 7.26
N GLY A 151 -10.26 -12.08 8.40
CA GLY A 151 -8.93 -12.61 8.68
C GLY A 151 -9.00 -14.09 9.10
N ASN A 152 -7.90 -14.63 9.61
CA ASN A 152 -7.82 -16.01 10.07
C ASN A 152 -8.33 -16.13 11.51
N GLY A 153 -9.50 -16.72 11.69
CA GLY A 153 -10.17 -16.83 12.98
C GLY A 153 -10.56 -15.48 13.58
N GLN A 154 -10.64 -14.43 12.75
CA GLN A 154 -10.86 -13.06 13.17
C GLN A 154 -11.44 -12.22 12.02
N ALA A 155 -11.86 -10.99 12.32
CA ALA A 155 -12.16 -9.98 11.31
C ALA A 155 -11.78 -8.59 11.83
N TYR A 156 -11.25 -7.72 10.96
CA TYR A 156 -11.07 -6.30 11.27
C TYR A 156 -12.28 -5.51 10.76
N VAL A 157 -12.90 -4.70 11.60
CA VAL A 157 -14.07 -3.89 11.25
C VAL A 157 -13.70 -2.42 11.36
N SER A 158 -13.86 -1.64 10.30
CA SER A 158 -13.64 -0.18 10.30
C SER A 158 -14.95 0.59 10.13
N TRP A 159 -14.98 1.85 10.57
CA TRP A 159 -16.15 2.73 10.50
C TRP A 159 -15.77 4.22 10.51
N LEU A 160 -16.72 5.06 10.10
CA LEU A 160 -16.72 6.50 10.35
C LEU A 160 -17.59 6.83 11.57
N THR A 161 -17.25 7.90 12.28
CA THR A 161 -18.01 8.30 13.48
C THR A 161 -19.43 8.76 13.10
N PRO A 162 -20.39 8.75 14.04
CA PRO A 162 -21.73 9.25 13.78
C PRO A 162 -21.76 10.72 13.36
N ALA A 163 -22.71 11.10 12.50
CA ALA A 163 -22.89 12.51 12.13
C ALA A 163 -23.27 13.41 13.31
N SER A 164 -23.84 12.84 14.39
CA SER A 164 -24.18 13.53 15.64
C SER A 164 -23.72 12.69 16.83
N TYR A 165 -23.01 13.31 17.77
CA TYR A 165 -22.62 12.67 19.04
C TYR A 165 -23.68 12.87 20.14
N GLY A 166 -24.84 13.44 19.80
CA GLY A 166 -25.93 13.69 20.75
C GLY A 166 -25.64 14.81 21.75
N GLY A 167 -24.70 15.71 21.42
CA GLY A 167 -24.33 16.83 22.29
C GLY A 167 -23.37 16.48 23.43
N ARG A 168 -22.80 15.27 23.41
CA ARG A 168 -21.82 14.79 24.40
C ARG A 168 -20.62 14.15 23.67
N PRO A 169 -19.41 14.15 24.26
CA PRO A 169 -18.27 13.45 23.68
C PRO A 169 -18.57 11.96 23.54
N LEU A 170 -18.10 11.36 22.45
CA LEU A 170 -18.09 9.90 22.34
C LEU A 170 -17.18 9.31 23.42
N SER A 171 -17.63 8.23 24.04
CA SER A 171 -16.89 7.46 25.03
C SER A 171 -16.24 6.23 24.39
N TYR A 172 -17.01 5.40 23.69
CA TYR A 172 -16.52 4.18 23.05
C TYR A 172 -17.35 3.77 21.84
N PHE A 173 -16.80 2.85 21.06
CA PHE A 173 -17.52 2.07 20.06
C PHE A 173 -17.58 0.61 20.49
N LYS A 174 -18.71 -0.03 20.23
CA LYS A 174 -18.94 -1.45 20.49
C LYS A 174 -19.19 -2.17 19.18
N VAL A 175 -18.43 -3.22 18.94
CA VAL A 175 -18.51 -4.05 17.73
C VAL A 175 -18.92 -5.46 18.14
N MET A 176 -19.99 -5.96 17.55
CA MET A 176 -20.55 -7.27 17.83
C MET A 176 -20.55 -8.12 16.56
N ALA A 177 -20.17 -9.38 16.67
CA ALA A 177 -20.22 -10.35 15.58
C ALA A 177 -21.38 -11.34 15.77
N GLU A 178 -22.07 -11.65 14.67
CA GLU A 178 -23.08 -12.69 14.60
C GLU A 178 -22.75 -13.65 13.45
N PRO A 179 -22.75 -14.98 13.64
CA PRO A 179 -23.13 -15.71 14.87
C PRO A 179 -22.06 -15.66 15.97
N GLY A 180 -22.30 -16.29 17.12
CA GLY A 180 -21.29 -16.48 18.18
C GLY A 180 -21.12 -15.34 19.20
N GLY A 181 -21.59 -14.13 18.92
CA GLY A 181 -21.71 -13.04 19.91
C GLY A 181 -20.40 -12.41 20.38
N ALA A 182 -19.28 -12.64 19.67
CA ALA A 182 -18.01 -11.99 19.97
C ALA A 182 -18.20 -10.48 19.99
N THR A 183 -17.78 -9.83 21.07
CA THR A 183 -17.99 -8.40 21.31
C THR A 183 -16.69 -7.74 21.73
N VAL A 184 -16.36 -6.63 21.06
CA VAL A 184 -15.18 -5.81 21.37
C VAL A 184 -15.61 -4.38 21.57
N THR A 185 -15.06 -3.73 22.59
CA THR A 185 -15.25 -2.30 22.86
C THR A 185 -13.92 -1.57 22.71
N VAL A 186 -13.90 -0.48 21.95
CA VAL A 186 -12.73 0.39 21.77
C VAL A 186 -13.08 1.82 22.16
N ASN A 187 -12.16 2.51 22.84
CA ASN A 187 -12.36 3.90 23.25
C ASN A 187 -12.39 4.82 22.03
N ALA A 188 -13.29 5.80 22.02
CA ALA A 188 -13.25 6.87 21.02
C ALA A 188 -11.93 7.67 21.15
N PRO A 189 -11.37 8.21 20.05
CA PRO A 189 -11.95 8.36 18.71
C PRO A 189 -11.58 7.24 17.70
N VAL A 190 -11.24 6.04 18.17
CA VAL A 190 -10.83 4.94 17.29
C VAL A 190 -11.90 4.61 16.23
N SER A 191 -11.47 4.38 15.00
CA SER A 191 -12.31 4.14 13.80
C SER A 191 -12.20 2.71 13.24
N GLY A 192 -11.72 1.76 14.05
CA GLY A 192 -11.71 0.35 13.71
C GLY A 192 -11.35 -0.57 14.88
N ALA A 193 -11.70 -1.85 14.77
CA ALA A 193 -11.40 -2.86 15.79
C ALA A 193 -11.19 -4.25 15.18
N LEU A 194 -10.25 -5.00 15.76
CA LEU A 194 -10.07 -6.42 15.49
C LEU A 194 -11.02 -7.24 16.37
N ILE A 195 -11.78 -8.14 15.74
CA ILE A 195 -12.70 -9.08 16.40
C ILE A 195 -12.09 -10.48 16.33
N PRO A 196 -11.47 -10.96 17.42
CA PRO A 196 -10.85 -12.28 17.46
C PRO A 196 -11.87 -13.40 17.74
N GLY A 197 -11.43 -14.65 17.67
CA GLY A 197 -12.20 -15.81 18.12
C GLY A 197 -13.36 -16.19 17.21
N LEU A 198 -13.30 -15.78 15.94
CA LEU A 198 -14.25 -16.21 14.92
C LEU A 198 -13.86 -17.59 14.38
N THR A 199 -14.82 -18.34 13.88
CA THR A 199 -14.61 -19.67 13.31
C THR A 199 -14.41 -19.55 11.81
N ASN A 200 -13.29 -20.06 11.32
CA ASN A 200 -13.04 -20.15 9.88
C ASN A 200 -14.13 -20.97 9.17
N GLY A 201 -14.54 -20.54 7.98
CA GLY A 201 -15.64 -21.14 7.21
C GLY A 201 -17.04 -20.71 7.67
N THR A 202 -17.15 -20.00 8.80
CA THR A 202 -18.45 -19.46 9.27
C THR A 202 -18.62 -18.02 8.78
N ALA A 203 -19.76 -17.71 8.18
CA ALA A 203 -20.06 -16.36 7.71
C ALA A 203 -20.53 -15.46 8.87
N TYR A 204 -19.92 -14.29 9.04
CA TYR A 204 -20.24 -13.33 10.11
C TYR A 204 -20.73 -11.99 9.56
N THR A 205 -21.78 -11.44 10.17
CA THR A 205 -22.13 -10.01 10.06
C THR A 205 -21.71 -9.26 11.32
N PHE A 206 -21.47 -7.96 11.20
CA PHE A 206 -21.01 -7.14 12.31
C PHE A 206 -21.97 -6.00 12.57
N SER A 207 -22.17 -5.65 13.84
CA SER A 207 -22.92 -4.48 14.27
C SER A 207 -22.01 -3.54 15.05
N VAL A 208 -21.96 -2.26 14.65
CA VAL A 208 -21.17 -1.23 15.33
C VAL A 208 -22.12 -0.19 15.93
N CYS A 209 -21.95 0.09 17.21
CA CYS A 209 -22.70 1.11 17.96
C CYS A 209 -21.71 2.13 18.54
N ALA A 210 -22.11 3.40 18.58
CA ALA A 210 -21.36 4.45 19.26
C ALA A 210 -22.02 4.77 20.61
N ALA A 211 -21.22 5.11 21.61
CA ALA A 211 -21.72 5.48 22.94
C ALA A 211 -21.15 6.81 23.40
N ASN A 212 -21.93 7.54 24.21
CA ASN A 212 -21.47 8.66 25.02
C ASN A 212 -21.80 8.39 26.50
N ASP A 213 -21.66 9.40 27.36
CA ASP A 213 -21.97 9.31 28.79
C ASP A 213 -23.45 9.02 29.10
N LEU A 214 -24.36 9.20 28.15
CA LEU A 214 -25.79 8.84 28.25
C LEU A 214 -26.09 7.39 27.84
N GLY A 215 -25.14 6.72 27.19
CA GLY A 215 -25.26 5.31 26.79
C GLY A 215 -25.03 5.05 25.31
N GLU A 216 -25.35 3.83 24.89
CA GLU A 216 -25.21 3.35 23.51
C GLU A 216 -26.33 3.92 22.62
N GLY A 217 -25.93 4.46 21.47
CA GLY A 217 -26.82 4.83 20.38
C GLY A 217 -27.23 3.64 19.51
N PRO A 218 -28.03 3.87 18.44
CA PRO A 218 -28.39 2.82 17.50
C PRO A 218 -27.15 2.25 16.81
N CYS A 219 -27.17 0.94 16.59
CA CYS A 219 -26.11 0.23 15.88
C CYS A 219 -26.40 0.19 14.38
N VAL A 220 -25.34 0.15 13.58
CA VAL A 220 -25.43 -0.18 12.14
C VAL A 220 -24.89 -1.59 11.92
N ARG A 221 -25.65 -2.42 11.21
CA ARG A 221 -25.26 -3.78 10.82
C ARG A 221 -24.68 -3.78 9.41
N THR A 222 -23.64 -4.57 9.17
CA THR A 222 -23.10 -4.79 7.83
C THR A 222 -24.13 -5.45 6.93
N SER A 223 -24.24 -5.00 5.68
CA SER A 223 -25.22 -5.50 4.72
C SER A 223 -24.87 -6.88 4.15
N ALA A 224 -23.58 -7.24 4.14
CA ALA A 224 -23.08 -8.53 3.71
C ALA A 224 -22.24 -9.18 4.83
N PRO A 225 -22.30 -10.52 4.97
CA PRO A 225 -21.40 -11.23 5.85
C PRO A 225 -19.99 -11.35 5.24
N VAL A 226 -18.98 -11.55 6.08
CA VAL A 226 -17.65 -12.00 5.68
C VAL A 226 -17.30 -13.29 6.39
N THR A 227 -16.60 -14.18 5.69
CA THR A 227 -16.25 -15.50 6.20
C THR A 227 -14.75 -15.54 6.49
N PRO A 228 -14.32 -15.59 7.77
CA PRO A 228 -12.94 -15.90 8.15
C PRO A 228 -12.48 -17.20 7.49
N ARG A 229 -11.21 -17.28 7.08
CA ARG A 229 -10.63 -18.47 6.46
C ARG A 229 -9.23 -18.71 7.01
N PRO A 230 -8.75 -19.96 7.04
CA PRO A 230 -7.35 -20.23 7.35
C PRO A 230 -6.48 -19.44 6.36
N GLY A 231 -5.59 -18.58 6.87
CA GLY A 231 -4.78 -17.69 6.03
C GLY A 231 -5.44 -16.38 5.57
N GLY A 232 -6.69 -16.10 5.94
CA GLY A 232 -7.23 -14.73 5.86
C GLY A 232 -6.38 -13.78 6.70
N ALA A 233 -6.19 -12.53 6.27
CA ALA A 233 -5.31 -11.52 6.86
C ALA A 233 -4.89 -11.79 8.34
N PRO A 234 -3.72 -12.42 8.57
CA PRO A 234 -3.05 -12.46 9.86
C PRO A 234 -2.80 -11.08 10.46
N ALA A 235 -2.34 -11.10 11.71
CA ALA A 235 -1.50 -10.05 12.27
C ALA A 235 -0.25 -9.86 11.38
N SER A 236 -0.37 -9.09 10.29
CA SER A 236 0.71 -8.70 9.35
C SER A 236 1.41 -9.85 8.58
N TRP A 237 1.58 -9.67 7.27
CA TRP A 237 2.33 -10.58 6.39
C TRP A 237 3.76 -10.09 6.23
N VAL A 238 4.69 -11.02 6.20
CA VAL A 238 6.04 -10.82 5.64
C VAL A 238 6.22 -11.86 4.55
N MET A 239 6.20 -11.41 3.29
CA MET A 239 6.27 -12.24 2.09
C MET A 239 7.62 -12.08 1.39
N GLY A 240 8.43 -13.13 1.36
CA GLY A 240 9.72 -13.11 0.67
C GLY A 240 9.65 -13.76 -0.70
N TYR A 241 9.95 -13.02 -1.77
CA TYR A 241 10.06 -13.57 -3.12
C TYR A 241 11.43 -14.20 -3.33
N TRP A 242 11.46 -15.49 -3.65
CA TRP A 242 12.63 -16.24 -4.04
C TRP A 242 12.53 -16.66 -5.51
N VAL A 243 13.54 -16.34 -6.30
CA VAL A 243 13.54 -16.61 -7.76
C VAL A 243 14.72 -17.49 -8.17
N GLY A 244 14.45 -18.47 -9.05
CA GLY A 244 15.42 -19.51 -9.40
C GLY A 244 16.63 -19.02 -10.21
N TYR A 245 16.48 -17.93 -10.97
CA TYR A 245 17.61 -17.32 -11.69
C TYR A 245 18.64 -16.67 -10.74
N GLN A 246 18.28 -16.39 -9.49
CA GLN A 246 19.16 -15.89 -8.42
C GLN A 246 19.46 -16.93 -7.33
N ARG A 247 19.21 -18.22 -7.59
CA ARG A 247 19.34 -19.31 -6.59
C ARG A 247 20.73 -19.41 -5.95
N ASP A 248 21.78 -19.01 -6.67
CA ASP A 248 23.16 -19.05 -6.19
C ASP A 248 23.45 -17.97 -5.14
N LEU A 249 22.65 -16.88 -5.11
CA LEU A 249 22.80 -15.81 -4.11
C LEU A 249 22.24 -16.22 -2.76
N TYR A 250 21.16 -17.01 -2.75
CA TYR A 250 20.53 -17.51 -1.53
C TYR A 250 20.08 -18.95 -1.74
N PRO A 251 20.97 -19.93 -1.45
CA PRO A 251 20.68 -21.34 -1.66
C PRO A 251 19.42 -21.78 -0.89
N VAL A 252 18.63 -22.67 -1.49
CA VAL A 252 17.38 -23.21 -0.90
C VAL A 252 17.55 -23.66 0.54
N ASN A 253 18.70 -24.30 0.84
CA ASN A 253 18.96 -24.82 2.17
C ASN A 253 19.29 -23.77 3.23
N SER A 254 19.65 -22.56 2.80
CA SER A 254 20.01 -21.44 3.66
C SER A 254 18.83 -20.51 3.96
N VAL A 255 17.72 -20.61 3.22
CA VAL A 255 16.56 -19.73 3.41
C VAL A 255 16.01 -19.85 4.82
N ASP A 256 16.10 -18.78 5.61
CA ASP A 256 15.62 -18.71 6.98
C ASP A 256 14.11 -18.45 7.04
N MET A 257 13.35 -19.54 7.10
CA MET A 257 11.89 -19.51 7.17
C MET A 257 11.37 -18.86 8.46
N ALA A 258 12.19 -18.72 9.52
CA ALA A 258 11.76 -18.07 10.76
C ALA A 258 11.57 -16.55 10.58
N LEU A 259 12.17 -15.96 9.54
CA LEU A 259 12.05 -14.55 9.19
C LEU A 259 10.79 -14.21 8.39
N LEU A 260 10.07 -15.22 7.91
CA LEU A 260 8.95 -15.08 6.99
C LEU A 260 7.63 -15.53 7.62
N THR A 261 6.54 -15.07 7.02
CA THR A 261 5.22 -15.69 7.15
C THR A 261 4.89 -16.52 5.91
N HIS A 262 5.29 -16.01 4.74
CA HIS A 262 5.08 -16.61 3.44
C HIS A 262 6.39 -16.54 2.63
N VAL A 263 6.69 -17.61 1.91
CA VAL A 263 7.69 -17.59 0.84
C VAL A 263 6.95 -17.68 -0.49
N VAL A 264 7.29 -16.79 -1.43
CA VAL A 264 6.78 -16.80 -2.80
C VAL A 264 7.89 -17.34 -3.69
N VAL A 265 7.64 -18.40 -4.43
CA VAL A 265 8.68 -19.13 -5.17
C VAL A 265 8.39 -19.05 -6.66
N GLY A 266 9.33 -18.48 -7.41
CA GLY A 266 9.14 -18.16 -8.82
C GLY A 266 10.31 -18.41 -9.76
N ARG A 267 10.07 -18.30 -11.07
CA ARG A 267 8.77 -17.98 -11.70
C ARG A 267 8.28 -19.14 -12.56
N ILE A 268 6.99 -19.45 -12.46
CA ILE A 268 6.31 -20.21 -13.52
C ILE A 268 5.65 -19.23 -14.50
N ARG A 269 5.57 -19.60 -15.78
CA ARG A 269 5.16 -18.66 -16.84
C ARG A 269 4.00 -19.20 -17.68
N PRO A 270 2.96 -18.38 -17.95
CA PRO A 270 1.83 -18.78 -18.77
C PRO A 270 2.22 -18.97 -20.24
N ARG A 271 1.69 -20.02 -20.87
CA ARG A 271 1.81 -20.24 -22.32
C ARG A 271 0.52 -19.86 -23.03
N ILE A 272 0.63 -19.56 -24.32
CA ILE A 272 -0.49 -19.12 -25.17
C ILE A 272 -1.63 -20.16 -25.24
N ASP A 273 -1.32 -21.44 -25.06
CA ASP A 273 -2.28 -22.54 -25.06
C ASP A 273 -2.93 -22.81 -23.67
N GLY A 274 -2.58 -22.01 -22.66
CA GLY A 274 -3.05 -22.17 -21.28
C GLY A 274 -2.26 -23.19 -20.46
N THR A 275 -1.18 -23.79 -21.00
CA THR A 275 -0.22 -24.58 -20.22
C THR A 275 0.83 -23.69 -19.56
N LEU A 276 1.76 -24.28 -18.78
CA LEU A 276 2.72 -23.54 -17.96
C LEU A 276 4.15 -23.97 -18.28
N TYR A 277 5.09 -23.02 -18.36
CA TYR A 277 6.49 -23.31 -18.15
C TYR A 277 6.74 -23.40 -16.64
N THR A 278 7.19 -24.58 -16.19
CA THR A 278 7.44 -24.88 -14.77
C THR A 278 8.93 -25.01 -14.48
N ASP A 279 9.79 -24.34 -15.24
CA ASP A 279 11.25 -24.41 -15.10
C ASP A 279 11.80 -23.53 -13.98
N PHE A 280 11.00 -22.64 -13.39
CA PHE A 280 11.38 -21.71 -12.31
C PHE A 280 12.59 -20.84 -12.67
N ASP A 281 12.75 -20.52 -13.96
CA ASP A 281 13.95 -19.85 -14.50
C ASP A 281 15.28 -20.60 -14.20
N VAL A 282 15.21 -21.94 -14.02
CA VAL A 282 16.37 -22.83 -13.83
C VAL A 282 16.45 -23.87 -14.95
N SER A 283 15.58 -24.88 -14.90
CA SER A 283 15.41 -25.92 -15.92
C SER A 283 14.17 -26.75 -15.61
N ALA A 284 13.62 -27.43 -16.61
CA ALA A 284 12.46 -28.30 -16.44
C ALA A 284 12.70 -29.47 -15.46
N ALA A 285 13.96 -29.88 -15.24
CA ALA A 285 14.31 -30.97 -14.34
C ALA A 285 14.60 -30.50 -12.91
N GLU A 286 15.33 -29.40 -12.76
CA GLU A 286 15.82 -28.93 -11.45
C GLU A 286 14.88 -27.92 -10.80
N GLY A 287 14.25 -27.03 -11.58
CA GLY A 287 13.39 -25.96 -11.07
C GLY A 287 12.27 -26.47 -10.16
N PRO A 288 11.42 -27.41 -10.61
CA PRO A 288 10.36 -28.00 -9.78
C PRO A 288 10.88 -28.65 -8.49
N VAL A 289 12.07 -29.27 -8.53
CA VAL A 289 12.68 -29.92 -7.37
C VAL A 289 13.06 -28.89 -6.31
N LEU A 290 13.72 -27.79 -6.73
CA LEU A 290 14.08 -26.70 -5.83
C LEU A 290 12.83 -26.00 -5.26
N ALA A 291 11.83 -25.77 -6.10
CA ALA A 291 10.60 -25.11 -5.68
C ALA A 291 9.82 -25.92 -4.65
N LYS A 292 9.66 -27.23 -4.89
CA LYS A 292 9.04 -28.16 -3.95
C LYS A 292 9.80 -28.24 -2.62
N ALA A 293 11.14 -28.24 -2.67
CA ALA A 293 11.97 -28.25 -1.46
C ALA A 293 11.75 -26.99 -0.59
N LEU A 294 11.59 -25.80 -1.21
CA LEU A 294 11.25 -24.58 -0.49
C LEU A 294 9.85 -24.63 0.14
N ALA A 295 8.85 -25.12 -0.60
CA ALA A 295 7.50 -25.29 -0.08
C ALA A 295 7.47 -26.23 1.14
N GLN A 296 8.14 -27.38 1.05
CA GLN A 296 8.25 -28.33 2.16
C GLN A 296 8.96 -27.75 3.39
N ARG A 297 10.04 -26.97 3.18
CA ARG A 297 10.72 -26.25 4.27
C ARG A 297 9.82 -25.21 4.93
N ALA A 298 9.04 -24.48 4.15
CA ALA A 298 8.06 -23.53 4.67
C ALA A 298 7.06 -24.24 5.58
N HIS A 299 6.49 -25.37 5.13
CA HIS A 299 5.53 -26.15 5.90
C HIS A 299 6.13 -26.72 7.19
N GLN A 300 7.35 -27.25 7.14
CA GLN A 300 8.08 -27.72 8.33
C GLN A 300 8.27 -26.62 9.38
N ALA A 301 8.42 -25.37 8.93
CA ALA A 301 8.53 -24.19 9.79
C ALA A 301 7.16 -23.57 10.16
N GLY A 302 6.04 -24.19 9.79
CA GLY A 302 4.69 -23.67 10.02
C GLY A 302 4.36 -22.41 9.20
N LYS A 303 5.04 -22.23 8.07
CA LYS A 303 4.88 -21.10 7.14
C LYS A 303 4.11 -21.54 5.90
N LYS A 304 3.78 -20.55 5.07
CA LYS A 304 3.03 -20.74 3.82
C LYS A 304 3.93 -20.57 2.60
N ALA A 305 3.65 -21.33 1.56
CA ALA A 305 4.34 -21.22 0.29
C ALA A 305 3.36 -20.84 -0.81
N LEU A 306 3.69 -19.81 -1.60
CA LEU A 306 2.92 -19.38 -2.77
C LEU A 306 3.73 -19.60 -4.04
N LEU A 307 3.04 -20.08 -5.08
CA LEU A 307 3.59 -20.26 -6.41
C LEU A 307 3.54 -18.93 -7.17
N MET A 308 4.69 -18.39 -7.58
CA MET A 308 4.73 -17.15 -8.36
C MET A 308 4.43 -17.45 -9.83
N LEU A 309 3.34 -16.89 -10.34
CA LEU A 309 2.89 -17.01 -11.72
C LEU A 309 3.07 -15.67 -12.43
N GLY A 310 3.94 -15.62 -13.44
CA GLY A 310 4.11 -14.43 -14.28
C GLY A 310 5.35 -13.61 -13.96
N GLY A 311 5.17 -12.30 -13.84
CA GLY A 311 6.18 -11.25 -13.77
C GLY A 311 6.42 -10.56 -15.10
N MET A 312 7.25 -9.50 -15.07
CA MET A 312 7.62 -8.73 -16.26
C MET A 312 7.96 -9.63 -17.46
N GLY A 313 7.38 -9.30 -18.61
CA GLY A 313 7.57 -10.02 -19.87
C GLY A 313 6.54 -11.11 -20.17
N GLU A 314 5.65 -11.45 -19.22
CA GLU A 314 4.69 -12.56 -19.36
C GLU A 314 3.26 -12.11 -19.74
N TYR A 315 3.08 -10.82 -20.05
CA TYR A 315 1.81 -10.19 -20.41
C TYR A 315 1.00 -10.97 -21.48
N ASP A 316 1.64 -11.32 -22.60
CA ASP A 316 0.94 -11.99 -23.70
C ASP A 316 0.49 -13.42 -23.34
N GLY A 317 1.23 -14.09 -22.46
CA GLY A 317 0.86 -15.41 -21.96
C GLY A 317 -0.42 -15.36 -21.14
N PHE A 318 -0.54 -14.38 -20.22
CA PHE A 318 -1.78 -14.17 -19.47
C PHE A 318 -2.95 -13.84 -20.38
N LYS A 319 -2.79 -12.82 -21.24
CA LYS A 319 -3.85 -12.37 -22.15
C LYS A 319 -4.39 -13.53 -22.99
N ALA A 320 -3.50 -14.35 -23.55
CA ALA A 320 -3.89 -15.51 -24.34
C ALA A 320 -4.57 -16.61 -23.51
N ALA A 321 -4.04 -16.91 -22.31
CA ALA A 321 -4.58 -17.94 -21.43
C ALA A 321 -5.96 -17.57 -20.84
N THR A 322 -6.29 -16.27 -20.75
CA THR A 322 -7.58 -15.79 -20.21
C THR A 322 -8.58 -15.32 -21.27
N GLU A 323 -8.22 -15.37 -22.56
CA GLU A 323 -9.01 -14.82 -23.68
C GLU A 323 -10.44 -15.36 -23.74
N THR A 324 -10.63 -16.65 -23.47
CA THR A 324 -11.94 -17.29 -23.45
C THR A 324 -12.15 -18.05 -22.14
N VAL A 325 -13.42 -18.29 -21.80
CA VAL A 325 -13.78 -19.08 -20.62
C VAL A 325 -13.16 -20.49 -20.66
N GLU A 326 -13.08 -21.11 -21.84
CA GLU A 326 -12.49 -22.45 -21.99
C GLU A 326 -10.97 -22.43 -21.75
N LYS A 327 -10.25 -21.49 -22.36
CA LYS A 327 -8.81 -21.32 -22.14
C LYS A 327 -8.53 -21.03 -20.67
N ARG A 328 -9.30 -20.14 -20.05
CA ARG A 328 -9.13 -19.78 -18.63
C ARG A 328 -9.38 -20.96 -17.70
N ARG A 329 -10.40 -21.79 -17.96
CA ARG A 329 -10.63 -23.04 -17.20
C ARG A 329 -9.47 -24.02 -17.33
N ASN A 330 -8.91 -24.17 -18.54
CA ASN A 330 -7.74 -25.01 -18.75
C ASN A 330 -6.51 -24.46 -18.01
N PHE A 331 -6.31 -23.14 -18.05
CA PHE A 331 -5.25 -22.45 -17.34
C PHE A 331 -5.36 -22.63 -15.83
N VAL A 332 -6.54 -22.39 -15.24
CA VAL A 332 -6.84 -22.63 -13.83
C VAL A 332 -6.56 -24.08 -13.44
N ARG A 333 -7.00 -25.05 -14.26
CA ARG A 333 -6.71 -26.47 -14.01
C ARG A 333 -5.21 -26.73 -13.93
N ASN A 334 -4.44 -26.18 -14.86
CA ASN A 334 -2.99 -26.37 -14.90
C ASN A 334 -2.29 -25.70 -13.70
N ILE A 335 -2.72 -24.51 -13.28
CA ILE A 335 -2.21 -23.83 -12.07
C ILE A 335 -2.46 -24.71 -10.84
N ILE A 336 -3.69 -25.19 -10.64
CA ILE A 336 -4.05 -26.03 -9.50
C ILE A 336 -3.29 -27.36 -9.50
N THR A 337 -3.09 -27.98 -10.66
CA THR A 337 -2.28 -29.21 -10.78
C THR A 337 -0.85 -28.97 -10.31
N VAL A 338 -0.16 -27.95 -10.84
CA VAL A 338 1.23 -27.63 -10.46
C VAL A 338 1.32 -27.28 -8.98
N MET A 339 0.39 -26.47 -8.47
CA MET A 339 0.31 -26.09 -7.06
C MET A 339 0.23 -27.33 -6.15
N ARG A 340 -0.63 -28.30 -6.48
CA ARG A 340 -0.79 -29.53 -5.69
C ARG A 340 0.42 -30.46 -5.80
N GLU A 341 0.98 -30.62 -6.99
CA GLU A 341 2.16 -31.48 -7.21
C GLU A 341 3.39 -30.98 -6.46
N LEU A 342 3.57 -29.66 -6.40
CA LEU A 342 4.69 -28.99 -5.74
C LEU A 342 4.38 -28.53 -4.31
N GLU A 343 3.21 -28.89 -3.77
CA GLU A 343 2.80 -28.65 -2.38
C GLU A 343 2.75 -27.16 -2.00
N PHE A 344 2.27 -26.29 -2.89
CA PHE A 344 2.01 -24.89 -2.58
C PHE A 344 0.63 -24.67 -1.94
N ASP A 345 0.52 -23.68 -1.05
CA ASP A 345 -0.72 -23.28 -0.39
C ASP A 345 -1.57 -22.31 -1.24
N GLY A 346 -0.97 -21.74 -2.28
CA GLY A 346 -1.59 -20.70 -3.08
C GLY A 346 -0.76 -20.22 -4.25
N VAL A 347 -1.22 -19.14 -4.87
CA VAL A 347 -0.62 -18.54 -6.07
C VAL A 347 -0.51 -17.02 -5.89
N ASP A 348 0.65 -16.50 -6.27
CA ASP A 348 0.87 -15.07 -6.49
C ASP A 348 0.74 -14.80 -7.99
N VAL A 349 -0.32 -14.12 -8.40
CA VAL A 349 -0.64 -13.85 -9.81
C VAL A 349 -0.03 -12.51 -10.22
N ASP A 350 1.21 -12.56 -10.68
CA ASP A 350 2.00 -11.41 -11.08
C ASP A 350 1.79 -11.09 -12.57
N TRP A 351 0.63 -10.52 -12.90
CA TRP A 351 0.32 -10.07 -14.25
C TRP A 351 0.93 -8.68 -14.50
N GLU A 352 2.11 -8.63 -15.14
CA GLU A 352 2.84 -7.37 -15.32
C GLU A 352 3.07 -7.01 -16.80
N PRO A 353 2.63 -5.81 -17.26
CA PRO A 353 1.76 -4.85 -16.56
C PRO A 353 0.28 -5.25 -16.58
N ILE A 354 -0.53 -4.69 -15.67
CA ILE A 354 -1.99 -4.70 -15.74
C ILE A 354 -2.43 -3.43 -16.49
N LEU A 355 -2.92 -3.57 -17.73
CA LEU A 355 -3.40 -2.46 -18.55
C LEU A 355 -4.93 -2.32 -18.40
N LEU A 356 -5.35 -1.26 -17.74
CA LEU A 356 -6.77 -0.97 -17.55
C LEU A 356 -7.33 -0.09 -18.69
N PRO A 357 -8.60 -0.33 -19.10
CA PRO A 357 -9.55 -1.29 -18.53
C PRO A 357 -9.49 -2.71 -19.13
N GLN A 358 -8.58 -3.00 -20.06
CA GLN A 358 -8.62 -4.22 -20.88
C GLN A 358 -8.40 -5.49 -20.07
N ASP A 359 -7.44 -5.46 -19.14
CA ASP A 359 -7.01 -6.65 -18.38
C ASP A 359 -7.79 -6.86 -17.08
N GLY A 360 -8.54 -5.84 -16.64
CA GLY A 360 -9.28 -5.89 -15.37
C GLY A 360 -10.29 -7.05 -15.34
N PRO A 361 -11.27 -7.10 -16.26
CA PRO A 361 -12.24 -8.19 -16.31
C PRO A 361 -11.64 -9.61 -16.43
N PRO A 362 -10.68 -9.90 -17.34
CA PRO A 362 -10.12 -11.25 -17.43
C PRO A 362 -9.30 -11.63 -16.19
N LEU A 363 -8.58 -10.70 -15.55
CA LEU A 363 -7.90 -10.96 -14.29
C LEU A 363 -8.90 -11.28 -13.18
N LEU A 364 -9.92 -10.45 -12.96
CA LEU A 364 -10.93 -10.70 -11.91
C LEU A 364 -11.63 -12.05 -12.12
N ALA A 365 -11.95 -12.41 -13.37
CA ALA A 365 -12.54 -13.70 -13.71
C ALA A 365 -11.57 -14.88 -13.46
N LEU A 366 -10.26 -14.70 -13.67
CA LEU A 366 -9.24 -15.69 -13.34
C LEU A 366 -9.20 -15.93 -11.82
N LEU A 367 -9.24 -14.86 -11.01
CA LEU A 367 -9.23 -14.98 -9.55
C LEU A 367 -10.50 -15.67 -9.02
N ASP A 368 -11.66 -15.35 -9.59
CA ASP A 368 -12.93 -15.99 -9.27
C ASP A 368 -12.89 -17.50 -9.62
N ASP A 369 -12.37 -17.86 -10.80
CA ASP A 369 -12.26 -19.26 -11.22
C ASP A 369 -11.21 -20.05 -10.40
N LEU A 370 -10.10 -19.41 -9.98
CA LEU A 370 -9.12 -20.01 -9.06
C LEU A 370 -9.78 -20.33 -7.72
N ARG A 371 -10.51 -19.38 -7.13
CA ARG A 371 -11.20 -19.58 -5.85
C ARG A 371 -12.35 -20.57 -5.96
N ALA A 372 -12.98 -20.70 -7.12
CA ALA A 372 -13.99 -21.73 -7.39
C ALA A 372 -13.37 -23.14 -7.51
N ALA A 373 -12.15 -23.24 -8.04
CA ALA A 373 -11.44 -24.52 -8.16
C ALA A 373 -10.86 -25.01 -6.83
N ASP A 374 -10.52 -24.10 -5.93
CA ASP A 374 -10.08 -24.37 -4.57
C ASP A 374 -10.50 -23.22 -3.64
N GLU A 375 -11.46 -23.46 -2.75
CA GLU A 375 -12.01 -22.42 -1.87
C GLU A 375 -11.02 -21.89 -0.82
N ASN A 376 -9.97 -22.66 -0.54
CA ASN A 376 -8.97 -22.38 0.50
C ASN A 376 -7.63 -21.89 -0.08
N ILE A 377 -7.48 -21.84 -1.41
CA ILE A 377 -6.27 -21.35 -2.07
C ILE A 377 -5.94 -19.94 -1.56
N LEU A 378 -4.69 -19.67 -1.20
CA LEU A 378 -4.24 -18.30 -0.97
C LEU A 378 -3.98 -17.61 -2.31
N ILE A 379 -4.49 -16.40 -2.48
CA ILE A 379 -4.30 -15.63 -3.71
C ILE A 379 -3.72 -14.27 -3.37
N THR A 380 -2.57 -13.95 -3.95
CA THR A 380 -1.98 -12.61 -3.88
C THR A 380 -1.78 -12.05 -5.28
N VAL A 381 -1.85 -10.73 -5.41
CA VAL A 381 -1.62 -10.04 -6.68
C VAL A 381 -0.73 -8.83 -6.43
N PRO A 382 0.49 -8.79 -6.97
CA PRO A 382 1.28 -7.58 -6.99
C PRO A 382 0.66 -6.56 -7.97
N VAL A 383 0.69 -5.30 -7.59
CA VAL A 383 0.18 -4.17 -8.37
C VAL A 383 1.24 -3.07 -8.44
N GLY A 384 1.23 -2.32 -9.55
CA GLY A 384 2.10 -1.18 -9.73
C GLY A 384 1.89 -0.11 -8.66
N TRP A 385 2.95 0.62 -8.33
CA TRP A 385 2.88 1.82 -7.53
C TRP A 385 2.20 2.96 -8.32
N VAL A 386 1.74 3.99 -7.61
CA VAL A 386 1.04 5.14 -8.21
C VAL A 386 1.80 6.43 -7.88
N ASN A 387 2.09 7.20 -8.91
CA ASN A 387 2.62 8.55 -8.77
C ASN A 387 1.53 9.46 -8.19
N SER A 388 1.82 10.21 -7.11
CA SER A 388 0.82 11.06 -6.44
C SER A 388 0.19 12.12 -7.34
N ASN A 389 0.86 12.49 -8.44
CA ASN A 389 0.35 13.48 -9.38
C ASN A 389 -0.69 12.89 -10.35
N PHE A 390 -0.90 11.57 -10.33
CA PHE A 390 -1.99 10.90 -11.04
C PHE A 390 -3.01 10.38 -10.03
N THR A 391 -4.19 11.00 -10.03
CA THR A 391 -5.32 10.42 -9.28
C THR A 391 -5.86 9.22 -10.05
N LEU A 392 -6.05 8.10 -9.34
CA LEU A 392 -6.76 6.96 -9.90
C LEU A 392 -8.15 7.40 -10.36
N GLY A 393 -8.42 7.29 -11.65
CA GLY A 393 -9.75 7.52 -12.19
C GLY A 393 -10.77 6.55 -11.56
N LYS A 394 -12.06 6.90 -11.62
CA LYS A 394 -13.13 6.08 -11.01
C LYS A 394 -13.05 4.59 -11.41
N LYS A 395 -12.78 4.30 -12.69
CA LYS A 395 -12.69 2.92 -13.20
C LYS A 395 -11.52 2.15 -12.59
N ASP A 396 -10.36 2.80 -12.44
CA ASP A 396 -9.17 2.19 -11.87
C ASP A 396 -9.37 1.98 -10.36
N ALA A 397 -9.97 2.94 -9.68
CA ALA A 397 -10.34 2.80 -8.27
C ALA A 397 -11.34 1.64 -8.06
N ASP A 398 -12.35 1.53 -8.91
CA ASP A 398 -13.32 0.43 -8.89
C ASP A 398 -12.64 -0.92 -9.10
N PHE A 399 -11.72 -1.03 -10.06
CA PHE A 399 -10.94 -2.24 -10.30
C PHE A 399 -10.12 -2.66 -9.07
N HIS A 400 -9.34 -1.76 -8.46
CA HIS A 400 -8.51 -2.12 -7.31
C HIS A 400 -9.34 -2.55 -6.09
N ARG A 401 -10.50 -1.93 -5.88
CA ARG A 401 -11.45 -2.36 -4.84
C ARG A 401 -12.00 -3.77 -5.13
N GLU A 402 -12.37 -4.05 -6.37
CA GLU A 402 -12.86 -5.38 -6.78
C GLU A 402 -11.77 -6.45 -6.74
N LEU A 403 -10.52 -6.08 -7.04
CA LEU A 403 -9.34 -6.92 -6.91
C LEU A 403 -9.10 -7.29 -5.45
N ALA A 404 -9.03 -6.29 -4.56
CA ALA A 404 -8.79 -6.48 -3.13
C ALA A 404 -9.85 -7.37 -2.45
N ALA A 405 -11.08 -7.38 -2.97
CA ALA A 405 -12.14 -8.26 -2.49
C ALA A 405 -11.92 -9.75 -2.83
N ARG A 406 -11.10 -10.06 -3.85
CA ARG A 406 -10.87 -11.42 -4.38
C ARG A 406 -9.53 -12.04 -3.95
N VAL A 407 -8.59 -11.21 -3.52
CA VAL A 407 -7.24 -11.62 -3.11
C VAL A 407 -7.10 -11.56 -1.60
N ASP A 408 -6.31 -12.45 -1.02
CA ASP A 408 -5.93 -12.42 0.39
C ASP A 408 -5.00 -11.25 0.70
N GLN A 409 -4.15 -10.87 -0.26
CA GLN A 409 -3.34 -9.65 -0.21
C GLN A 409 -3.11 -9.04 -1.60
N MET A 410 -3.24 -7.72 -1.69
CA MET A 410 -2.85 -6.89 -2.84
C MET A 410 -1.51 -6.22 -2.51
N ASN A 411 -0.50 -6.49 -3.33
CA ASN A 411 0.90 -6.27 -3.00
C ASN A 411 1.45 -5.08 -3.79
N VAL A 412 1.68 -3.92 -3.16
CA VAL A 412 2.13 -2.73 -3.88
C VAL A 412 3.63 -2.81 -4.13
N MET A 413 4.04 -2.88 -5.39
CA MET A 413 5.44 -2.95 -5.83
C MET A 413 6.13 -1.58 -5.72
N ALA A 414 6.14 -0.96 -4.54
CA ALA A 414 6.68 0.38 -4.29
C ALA A 414 8.22 0.43 -4.20
N TYR A 415 8.87 -0.07 -5.26
CA TYR A 415 10.31 -0.04 -5.51
C TYR A 415 10.55 0.27 -7.00
N LYS A 416 11.80 0.56 -7.39
CA LYS A 416 12.15 1.05 -8.75
C LYS A 416 11.42 2.34 -9.14
N MET A 417 11.03 3.14 -8.15
CA MET A 417 10.35 4.42 -8.37
C MET A 417 11.29 5.51 -8.85
N SER A 418 12.62 5.30 -8.74
CA SER A 418 13.60 6.28 -9.19
C SER A 418 13.64 6.37 -10.72
N GLY A 419 13.52 7.57 -11.27
CA GLY A 419 13.54 7.81 -12.70
C GLY A 419 12.87 9.11 -13.12
N HIS A 420 12.87 9.35 -14.43
CA HIS A 420 12.16 10.44 -15.07
C HIS A 420 10.77 9.97 -15.50
N TRP A 421 9.73 10.69 -15.06
CA TRP A 421 8.32 10.34 -15.24
C TRP A 421 7.56 11.52 -15.87
N GLY A 422 7.94 11.90 -17.09
CA GLY A 422 7.30 13.01 -17.81
C GLY A 422 7.83 14.37 -17.36
N GLN A 423 7.14 15.06 -16.46
CA GLN A 423 7.61 16.35 -15.93
C GLN A 423 8.11 16.27 -14.48
N TRP A 424 8.13 15.06 -13.92
CA TRP A 424 8.56 14.78 -12.56
C TRP A 424 9.72 13.82 -12.57
N ASP A 425 10.60 13.99 -11.59
CA ASP A 425 11.74 13.10 -11.36
C ASP A 425 11.51 12.41 -10.02
N SER A 426 12.06 11.23 -9.79
CA SER A 426 12.08 10.65 -8.44
C SER A 426 13.46 10.06 -8.21
N TRP A 427 14.12 10.41 -7.12
CA TRP A 427 15.51 10.01 -6.91
C TRP A 427 15.62 8.67 -6.22
N HIS A 428 14.69 8.43 -5.31
CA HIS A 428 14.74 7.27 -4.46
C HIS A 428 13.99 6.10 -5.07
N SER A 429 14.61 4.92 -5.04
CA SER A 429 14.01 3.71 -5.61
C SER A 429 12.75 3.30 -4.84
N SER A 430 12.71 3.58 -3.54
CA SER A 430 11.72 3.00 -2.61
C SER A 430 11.43 3.92 -1.41
N ALA A 431 11.43 5.24 -1.60
CA ALA A 431 11.15 6.20 -0.52
C ALA A 431 9.80 5.96 0.17
N LEU A 432 9.77 6.12 1.50
CA LEU A 432 8.53 6.02 2.26
C LEU A 432 7.60 7.20 1.95
N PHE A 433 8.14 8.43 1.94
CA PHE A 433 7.39 9.64 1.63
C PHE A 433 7.95 10.35 0.39
N ALA A 434 7.09 11.11 -0.31
CA ALA A 434 7.49 11.92 -1.44
C ALA A 434 8.50 13.02 -1.02
N GLU A 435 9.48 13.31 -1.88
CA GLU A 435 10.55 14.27 -1.59
C GLU A 435 10.12 15.72 -1.90
N SER A 436 9.18 15.89 -2.83
CA SER A 436 8.48 17.15 -3.12
C SER A 436 7.35 16.90 -4.14
N PRO A 437 6.51 17.88 -4.50
CA PRO A 437 5.57 17.72 -5.62
C PRO A 437 6.24 17.42 -6.97
N GLY A 438 7.48 17.91 -7.16
CA GLY A 438 8.32 17.57 -8.31
C GLY A 438 8.96 16.18 -8.23
N HIS A 439 8.90 15.55 -7.04
CA HIS A 439 9.43 14.24 -6.73
C HIS A 439 8.43 13.35 -5.99
N PRO A 440 7.36 12.93 -6.69
CA PRO A 440 6.10 12.49 -6.09
C PRO A 440 6.07 11.01 -5.69
N SER A 441 6.93 10.17 -6.26
CA SER A 441 6.77 8.72 -6.17
C SER A 441 7.22 8.19 -4.80
N SER A 442 6.30 7.59 -4.07
CA SER A 442 6.59 7.05 -2.74
C SER A 442 5.70 5.86 -2.38
N VAL A 443 6.10 5.12 -1.35
CA VAL A 443 5.28 4.09 -0.73
C VAL A 443 3.98 4.70 -0.20
N SER A 444 4.07 5.82 0.52
CA SER A 444 2.89 6.45 1.13
C SER A 444 1.89 6.92 0.09
N SER A 445 2.34 7.59 -0.99
CA SER A 445 1.44 8.08 -2.04
C SER A 445 0.64 6.94 -2.69
N SER A 446 1.33 5.83 -2.98
CA SER A 446 0.71 4.67 -3.63
C SER A 446 -0.34 4.02 -2.74
N VAL A 447 0.02 3.74 -1.48
CA VAL A 447 -0.88 3.12 -0.51
C VAL A 447 -2.08 4.03 -0.21
N GLU A 448 -1.87 5.33 -0.02
CA GLU A 448 -2.95 6.27 0.27
C GLU A 448 -3.90 6.43 -0.92
N ALA A 449 -3.40 6.35 -2.16
CA ALA A 449 -4.24 6.31 -3.35
C ALA A 449 -5.15 5.07 -3.37
N PHE A 450 -4.64 3.89 -3.02
CA PHE A 450 -5.45 2.67 -2.95
C PHE A 450 -6.46 2.69 -1.79
N ILE A 451 -6.08 3.20 -0.62
CA ILE A 451 -7.02 3.37 0.50
C ILE A 451 -8.14 4.35 0.08
N LYS A 452 -7.81 5.46 -0.58
CA LYS A 452 -8.79 6.42 -1.11
C LYS A 452 -9.71 5.78 -2.16
N ALA A 453 -9.20 4.82 -2.95
CA ALA A 453 -10.00 4.01 -3.88
C ALA A 453 -10.94 3.00 -3.19
N GLY A 454 -10.84 2.85 -1.87
CA GLY A 454 -11.68 1.94 -1.08
C GLY A 454 -11.07 0.56 -0.87
N VAL A 455 -9.76 0.39 -1.11
CA VAL A 455 -9.05 -0.83 -0.76
C VAL A 455 -8.86 -0.89 0.77
N PRO A 456 -9.28 -1.98 1.46
CA PRO A 456 -9.05 -2.11 2.88
C PRO A 456 -7.55 -2.10 3.21
N PRO A 457 -7.08 -1.26 4.17
CA PRO A 457 -5.66 -1.17 4.49
C PRO A 457 -5.01 -2.52 4.80
N GLN A 458 -5.74 -3.41 5.49
CA GLN A 458 -5.27 -4.75 5.89
C GLN A 458 -5.03 -5.70 4.71
N ARG A 459 -5.51 -5.34 3.51
CA ARG A 459 -5.26 -6.07 2.26
C ARG A 459 -4.05 -5.54 1.50
N ILE A 460 -3.41 -4.46 1.94
CA ILE A 460 -2.30 -3.82 1.22
C ILE A 460 -0.96 -4.29 1.79
N GLY A 461 -0.14 -4.93 0.96
CA GLY A 461 1.27 -5.24 1.25
C GLY A 461 2.21 -4.11 0.79
N VAL A 462 3.20 -3.77 1.61
CA VAL A 462 4.20 -2.71 1.33
C VAL A 462 5.44 -3.28 0.66
N GLY A 463 5.74 -2.81 -0.55
CA GLY A 463 6.94 -3.15 -1.31
C GLY A 463 8.25 -2.72 -0.66
N ILE A 464 9.18 -3.67 -0.55
CA ILE A 464 10.56 -3.44 -0.08
C ILE A 464 11.50 -4.11 -1.09
N GLY A 465 12.30 -3.29 -1.78
CA GLY A 465 13.32 -3.77 -2.70
C GLY A 465 14.62 -4.08 -1.96
N PHE A 466 15.15 -5.29 -2.11
CA PHE A 466 16.46 -5.69 -1.59
C PHE A 466 17.58 -5.39 -2.59
N PHE A 467 17.42 -4.28 -3.30
CA PHE A 467 18.31 -3.77 -4.32
C PHE A 467 18.21 -2.24 -4.35
N GLY A 468 19.09 -1.61 -5.13
CA GLY A 468 19.13 -0.17 -5.30
C GLY A 468 19.29 0.28 -6.75
N THR A 469 19.35 1.60 -6.92
CA THR A 469 19.63 2.25 -8.19
C THR A 469 20.92 3.04 -8.08
N CYS A 470 21.83 2.84 -9.03
CA CYS A 470 23.10 3.55 -9.13
C CYS A 470 23.02 4.64 -10.19
N TRP A 471 23.35 5.87 -9.83
CA TRP A 471 23.38 7.03 -10.73
C TRP A 471 24.81 7.52 -10.93
N LYS A 472 25.09 7.96 -12.17
CA LYS A 472 26.39 8.53 -12.58
C LYS A 472 26.27 10.02 -12.80
N GLY A 473 27.28 10.77 -12.38
CA GLY A 473 27.35 12.22 -12.60
C GLY A 473 26.55 13.08 -11.63
N VAL A 474 25.97 12.49 -10.58
CA VAL A 474 25.15 13.18 -9.57
C VAL A 474 25.45 12.67 -8.17
N THR A 475 25.43 13.58 -7.19
CA THR A 475 25.89 13.32 -5.82
C THR A 475 24.85 13.69 -4.75
N GLU A 476 23.78 14.39 -5.11
CA GLU A 476 22.74 14.86 -4.19
C GLU A 476 21.35 14.60 -4.79
N PRO A 477 20.34 14.28 -3.96
CA PRO A 477 18.97 14.11 -4.42
C PRO A 477 18.41 15.42 -4.96
N ARG A 478 17.30 15.33 -5.71
CA ARG A 478 16.58 16.48 -6.32
C ARG A 478 17.40 17.25 -7.38
N THR A 479 18.49 16.68 -7.87
CA THR A 479 19.12 17.14 -9.12
C THR A 479 18.16 16.82 -10.30
N PRO A 480 18.17 17.54 -11.43
CA PRO A 480 17.42 17.09 -12.61
C PRO A 480 17.96 15.75 -13.14
N LEU A 481 17.07 14.81 -13.48
CA LEU A 481 17.47 13.47 -13.97
C LEU A 481 17.63 13.38 -15.49
N ASP A 482 17.15 14.37 -16.25
CA ASP A 482 17.15 14.33 -17.71
C ASP A 482 18.57 14.17 -18.29
N GLY A 483 18.73 13.23 -19.22
CA GLY A 483 20.01 12.91 -19.87
C GLY A 483 21.05 12.17 -19.01
N LEU A 484 20.76 11.84 -17.74
CA LEU A 484 21.71 11.13 -16.87
C LEU A 484 21.78 9.64 -17.16
N GLN A 485 22.98 9.08 -16.98
CA GLN A 485 23.21 7.63 -17.02
C GLN A 485 23.01 7.00 -15.65
N TYR A 486 22.36 5.85 -15.61
CA TYR A 486 22.15 5.07 -14.39
C TYR A 486 22.15 3.58 -14.68
N VAL A 487 22.32 2.80 -13.62
CA VAL A 487 22.25 1.34 -13.60
C VAL A 487 21.13 0.94 -12.65
N ARG A 488 20.11 0.26 -13.17
CA ARG A 488 19.06 -0.44 -12.40
C ARG A 488 19.36 -1.94 -12.32
N GLU A 489 18.76 -2.60 -11.33
CA GLU A 489 18.82 -4.06 -11.17
C GLU A 489 18.50 -4.82 -12.47
N GLU A 490 17.47 -4.39 -13.21
CA GLU A 490 17.05 -4.99 -14.50
C GLU A 490 18.12 -4.92 -15.59
N GLN A 491 19.09 -4.01 -15.47
CA GLN A 491 20.14 -3.80 -16.46
C GLN A 491 21.40 -4.62 -16.14
N SER A 492 21.50 -5.19 -14.94
CA SER A 492 22.69 -5.89 -14.48
C SER A 492 22.39 -6.78 -13.27
N ASP A 493 21.54 -7.78 -13.46
CA ASP A 493 21.07 -8.69 -12.40
C ASP A 493 22.13 -8.92 -11.29
N ASN A 494 21.74 -8.64 -10.04
CA ASN A 494 22.57 -8.64 -8.82
C ASN A 494 23.60 -7.50 -8.63
N ALA A 495 23.94 -6.67 -9.63
CA ALA A 495 25.00 -5.65 -9.47
C ALA A 495 24.71 -4.62 -8.36
N MET A 496 23.44 -4.31 -8.16
CA MET A 496 22.96 -3.37 -7.14
C MET A 496 22.09 -4.07 -6.08
N SER A 497 22.32 -5.35 -5.80
CA SER A 497 21.69 -6.03 -4.65
C SER A 497 22.10 -5.37 -3.34
N TYR A 498 21.26 -5.47 -2.31
CA TYR A 498 21.58 -4.96 -0.97
C TYR A 498 22.91 -5.53 -0.47
N ALA A 499 23.14 -6.83 -0.65
CA ALA A 499 24.39 -7.48 -0.27
C ALA A 499 25.61 -6.84 -0.95
N ASN A 500 25.53 -6.53 -2.25
CA ASN A 500 26.61 -5.87 -2.98
C ASN A 500 26.76 -4.39 -2.59
N ILE A 501 25.66 -3.67 -2.36
CA ILE A 501 25.71 -2.27 -1.90
C ILE A 501 26.46 -2.20 -0.56
N GLN A 502 26.10 -3.05 0.39
CA GLN A 502 26.76 -3.10 1.70
C GLN A 502 28.22 -3.55 1.61
N SER A 503 28.52 -4.54 0.76
CA SER A 503 29.88 -5.12 0.71
C SER A 503 30.88 -4.30 -0.11
N LEU A 504 30.41 -3.58 -1.14
CA LEU A 504 31.27 -2.96 -2.15
C LEU A 504 31.22 -1.43 -2.15
N TYR A 505 30.14 -0.83 -1.65
CA TYR A 505 29.90 0.60 -1.75
C TYR A 505 29.78 1.30 -0.39
N TYR A 506 29.19 0.65 0.60
CA TYR A 506 28.90 1.28 1.88
C TYR A 506 30.18 1.71 2.61
N SER A 507 30.18 2.96 3.08
CA SER A 507 31.06 3.45 4.13
C SER A 507 30.31 4.50 4.96
N PRO A 508 30.68 4.70 6.25
CA PRO A 508 30.07 5.74 7.07
C PRO A 508 30.19 7.14 6.43
N GLU A 509 31.28 7.41 5.72
CA GLU A 509 31.54 8.70 5.05
C GLU A 509 30.67 8.93 3.82
N ALA A 510 30.29 7.85 3.12
CA ALA A 510 29.40 7.90 1.96
C ALA A 510 27.92 7.92 2.35
N TYR A 511 27.57 7.39 3.53
CA TYR A 511 26.19 7.24 3.98
C TYR A 511 25.50 8.58 4.24
N ARG A 512 24.28 8.72 3.73
CA ARG A 512 23.40 9.86 3.95
C ARG A 512 21.98 9.37 4.20
N TRP A 513 21.19 10.21 4.85
CA TRP A 513 19.79 9.96 5.17
C TRP A 513 18.92 11.11 4.66
N ASP A 514 17.94 10.82 3.81
CA ASP A 514 16.92 11.80 3.46
C ASP A 514 15.83 11.79 4.53
N ALA A 515 15.85 12.80 5.41
CA ALA A 515 14.93 12.89 6.54
C ALA A 515 13.47 13.08 6.16
N GLN A 516 13.21 13.63 4.96
CA GLN A 516 11.88 13.85 4.43
C GLN A 516 11.34 12.55 3.82
N ALA A 517 12.11 11.93 2.93
CA ALA A 517 11.72 10.72 2.23
C ALA A 517 11.82 9.44 3.08
N LYS A 518 12.55 9.51 4.21
CA LYS A 518 12.85 8.40 5.15
C LYS A 518 13.53 7.22 4.47
N VAL A 519 14.59 7.50 3.73
CA VAL A 519 15.33 6.52 2.94
C VAL A 519 16.82 6.87 2.93
N PRO A 520 17.72 5.88 2.97
CA PRO A 520 19.14 6.13 2.88
C PRO A 520 19.57 6.35 1.42
N TYR A 521 20.74 6.95 1.27
CA TYR A 521 21.49 6.91 0.02
C TYR A 521 22.99 6.94 0.31
N LEU A 522 23.78 6.49 -0.67
CA LEU A 522 25.23 6.69 -0.67
C LEU A 522 25.59 7.78 -1.66
N SER A 523 26.51 8.66 -1.28
CA SER A 523 27.00 9.76 -2.13
C SER A 523 28.52 9.75 -2.22
N PHE A 524 29.04 9.80 -3.44
CA PHE A 524 30.46 9.77 -3.76
C PHE A 524 30.85 10.97 -4.65
N PRO A 525 31.74 11.87 -4.19
CA PRO A 525 32.22 13.00 -4.99
C PRO A 525 32.89 12.57 -6.31
N THR A 526 33.51 11.40 -6.32
CA THR A 526 34.06 10.76 -7.52
C THR A 526 33.41 9.40 -7.73
N ALA A 527 33.26 8.99 -8.98
CA ALA A 527 32.64 7.71 -9.31
C ALA A 527 33.34 6.55 -8.58
N PHE A 528 32.55 5.68 -7.95
CA PHE A 528 33.03 4.67 -7.01
C PHE A 528 32.45 3.28 -7.33
N GLY A 529 33.22 2.25 -6.99
CA GLY A 529 32.84 0.84 -7.13
C GLY A 529 32.69 0.33 -8.57
N PRO A 530 32.31 -0.94 -8.74
CA PRO A 530 32.27 -1.62 -10.05
C PRO A 530 31.38 -0.95 -11.09
N GLN A 531 30.28 -0.33 -10.66
CA GLN A 531 29.34 0.36 -11.55
C GLN A 531 29.67 1.85 -11.73
N ALA A 532 30.78 2.34 -11.15
CA ALA A 532 31.22 3.73 -11.22
C ALA A 532 30.11 4.71 -10.76
N CYS A 533 29.47 4.41 -9.62
CA CYS A 533 28.36 5.18 -9.07
C CYS A 533 28.85 6.46 -8.40
N ASN A 534 28.10 7.54 -8.57
CA ASN A 534 28.23 8.74 -7.74
C ASN A 534 27.13 8.80 -6.67
N TYR A 535 25.98 8.18 -6.93
CA TYR A 535 24.85 8.16 -6.02
C TYR A 535 24.16 6.80 -6.05
N ILE A 536 23.78 6.27 -4.90
CA ILE A 536 23.06 4.99 -4.78
C ILE A 536 21.86 5.16 -3.86
N SER A 537 20.64 4.99 -4.39
CA SER A 537 19.42 4.87 -3.57
C SER A 537 19.10 3.41 -3.33
N TYR A 538 18.77 3.05 -2.09
CA TYR A 538 18.56 1.66 -1.66
C TYR A 538 17.77 1.62 -0.33
N GLU A 539 17.50 0.41 0.17
CA GLU A 539 16.93 0.18 1.51
C GLU A 539 17.99 -0.21 2.53
N ASP A 540 17.81 0.22 3.78
CA ASP A 540 18.58 -0.25 4.91
C ASP A 540 17.70 -0.54 6.14
N ILE A 541 18.34 -0.89 7.25
CA ILE A 541 17.64 -1.23 8.50
C ILE A 541 16.78 -0.04 8.99
N PRO A 542 17.29 1.20 9.09
CA PRO A 542 16.49 2.39 9.36
C PRO A 542 15.26 2.56 8.45
N SER A 543 15.40 2.52 7.12
CA SER A 543 14.25 2.75 6.21
C SER A 543 13.19 1.66 6.35
N VAL A 544 13.60 0.40 6.47
CA VAL A 544 12.68 -0.72 6.72
C VAL A 544 11.95 -0.56 8.05
N THR A 545 12.65 -0.08 9.08
CA THR A 545 12.05 0.18 10.41
C THR A 545 10.99 1.27 10.34
N GLU A 546 11.27 2.38 9.64
CA GLU A 546 10.31 3.46 9.43
C GLU A 546 9.08 2.99 8.65
N LYS A 547 9.28 2.22 7.58
CA LYS A 547 8.18 1.63 6.79
C LYS A 547 7.30 0.71 7.61
N GLY A 548 7.92 -0.16 8.41
CA GLY A 548 7.16 -1.07 9.25
C GLY A 548 6.37 -0.35 10.34
N ARG A 549 6.95 0.68 10.98
CA ARG A 549 6.21 1.53 11.93
C ARG A 549 5.01 2.19 11.26
N TRP A 550 5.24 2.85 10.13
CA TRP A 550 4.20 3.53 9.38
C TRP A 550 3.10 2.56 8.89
N ALA A 551 3.49 1.38 8.42
CA ALA A 551 2.56 0.33 8.01
C ALA A 551 1.67 -0.14 9.16
N ARG A 552 2.23 -0.30 10.37
CA ARG A 552 1.45 -0.63 11.57
C ARG A 552 0.48 0.49 11.97
N GLU A 553 0.94 1.75 11.94
CA GLU A 553 0.09 2.92 12.23
C GLU A 553 -1.09 3.03 11.28
N LYS A 554 -0.89 2.68 10.00
CA LYS A 554 -1.93 2.65 8.97
C LYS A 554 -2.77 1.36 8.96
N GLY A 555 -2.43 0.38 9.80
CA GLY A 555 -3.11 -0.92 9.86
C GLY A 555 -2.99 -1.72 8.56
N LEU A 556 -1.83 -1.65 7.89
CA LEU A 556 -1.58 -2.32 6.62
C LEU A 556 -1.43 -3.83 6.76
N GLY A 557 -1.56 -4.53 5.64
CA GLY A 557 -1.52 -5.99 5.59
C GLY A 557 -0.14 -6.60 5.79
N GLY A 558 0.96 -5.83 5.67
CA GLY A 558 2.32 -6.37 5.86
C GLY A 558 3.36 -5.80 4.89
N GLY A 559 4.50 -6.48 4.79
CA GLY A 559 5.59 -6.17 3.86
C GLY A 559 5.86 -7.30 2.86
N ILE A 560 6.21 -6.91 1.62
CA ILE A 560 6.62 -7.82 0.55
C ILE A 560 8.04 -7.49 0.11
N ILE A 561 8.86 -8.51 -0.15
CA ILE A 561 10.28 -8.34 -0.39
C ILE A 561 10.65 -8.88 -1.76
N TRP A 562 11.13 -7.98 -2.63
CA TRP A 562 11.69 -8.32 -3.95
C TRP A 562 13.20 -8.07 -3.99
N THR A 563 14.07 -9.06 -4.20
CA THR A 563 13.87 -10.48 -3.85
C THR A 563 14.72 -10.79 -2.62
N ILE A 564 14.32 -11.81 -1.84
CA ILE A 564 15.10 -12.21 -0.66
C ILE A 564 16.49 -12.74 -1.04
N ASN A 565 16.67 -13.21 -2.28
CA ASN A 565 17.96 -13.66 -2.81
C ASN A 565 19.05 -12.57 -2.67
N GLN A 566 18.66 -11.31 -2.83
CA GLN A 566 19.57 -10.17 -2.91
C GLN A 566 19.97 -9.57 -1.55
N GLY A 567 19.31 -10.00 -0.48
CA GLY A 567 19.61 -9.58 0.89
C GLY A 567 20.56 -10.50 1.64
N HIS A 568 20.89 -11.67 1.07
CA HIS A 568 21.65 -12.71 1.76
C HIS A 568 23.17 -12.49 1.67
N PHE A 569 23.86 -12.70 2.79
CA PHE A 569 25.31 -12.62 2.91
C PHE A 569 25.89 -14.02 3.17
N PRO A 570 26.23 -14.79 2.11
CA PRO A 570 26.61 -16.21 2.25
C PRO A 570 27.91 -16.44 3.04
N LYS A 571 28.75 -15.41 3.19
CA LYS A 571 30.01 -15.47 3.94
C LYS A 571 29.91 -14.93 5.37
N ALA A 572 28.76 -14.37 5.75
CA ALA A 572 28.56 -13.89 7.12
C ALA A 572 28.39 -15.07 8.09
N PRO A 573 28.71 -14.89 9.38
CA PRO A 573 28.44 -15.90 10.40
C PRO A 573 26.96 -16.30 10.44
N GLU A 574 26.69 -17.55 10.83
CA GLU A 574 25.32 -18.04 11.02
C GLU A 574 24.51 -17.11 11.93
N GLY A 575 23.27 -16.81 11.54
CA GLY A 575 22.42 -15.83 12.24
C GLY A 575 22.70 -14.37 11.91
N GLN A 576 23.73 -14.05 11.11
CA GLN A 576 24.03 -12.68 10.63
C GLN A 576 23.90 -12.55 9.10
N GLN A 577 23.41 -13.60 8.44
CA GLN A 577 23.40 -13.69 6.98
C GLN A 577 22.27 -12.90 6.33
N ASP A 578 21.20 -12.58 7.06
CA ASP A 578 20.00 -11.93 6.52
C ASP A 578 19.59 -10.68 7.32
N PRO A 579 20.49 -9.69 7.51
CA PRO A 579 20.26 -8.57 8.42
C PRO A 579 19.06 -7.71 8.01
N LEU A 580 18.83 -7.52 6.71
CA LEU A 580 17.68 -6.73 6.24
C LEU A 580 16.36 -7.51 6.41
N MET A 581 16.34 -8.83 6.21
CA MET A 581 15.16 -9.64 6.54
C MET A 581 14.85 -9.63 8.04
N GLN A 582 15.87 -9.65 8.90
CA GLN A 582 15.68 -9.51 10.35
C GLN A 582 15.03 -8.16 10.71
N ALA A 583 15.46 -7.08 10.05
CA ALA A 583 14.84 -5.78 10.19
C ALA A 583 13.38 -5.82 9.74
N VAL A 584 13.06 -6.42 8.58
CA VAL A 584 11.67 -6.56 8.11
C VAL A 584 10.81 -7.35 9.09
N ARG A 585 11.29 -8.51 9.56
CA ARG A 585 10.58 -9.33 10.56
C ARG A 585 10.26 -8.51 11.81
N THR A 586 11.25 -7.80 12.33
CA THR A 586 11.09 -6.94 13.51
C THR A 586 10.10 -5.81 13.24
N ALA A 587 10.23 -5.17 12.08
CA ALA A 587 9.43 -4.01 11.71
C ALA A 587 8.00 -4.37 11.25
N PHE A 588 7.66 -5.62 10.97
CA PHE A 588 6.31 -5.96 10.50
C PHE A 588 5.59 -6.99 11.37
N LEU A 589 6.31 -7.84 12.11
CA LEU A 589 5.70 -8.93 12.90
C LEU A 589 5.83 -8.77 14.41
N GLN A 590 6.74 -7.91 14.90
CA GLN A 590 6.90 -7.69 16.34
C GLN A 590 6.06 -6.48 16.79
N PRO A 591 5.40 -6.57 17.96
CA PRO A 591 4.52 -5.53 18.47
C PRO A 591 5.23 -4.21 18.81
#